data_AF-A0A820CKG6-F1
#
_entry.id   AF-A0A820CKG6-F1
#
_cell.length_a   1.000
_cell.length_b   1.000
_cell.length_c   1.000
_cell.angle_alpha   90.00
_cell.angle_beta   90.00
_cell.angle_gamma   90.00
#
_symmetry.space_group_name_H-M   'P 1'
#
loop_
_entity.id
_entity.type
_entity.pdbx_description
1 polymer ?
#
loop_
_entity_poly.entity_id
_entity_poly.type
_entity_poly.pdbx_seq_one_letter_code
_entity_poly.pdbx_strand_id
1 'polypeptide(L)'
;MTENPFRIVIQDNPNFIRYCLAMSILCTAPLRNCERDEFIKFCQGNNLLQYVSQFYLHYRPDETIQWYTRPSGFPSKFVNTICRTQHPLLISKVRYYLKHLHEHLTRLYQDSLFWIPQFIIVYRGQRFSSAEYQKLVQYNEKPILTTTYLSTTSAYNIAVEFSGYNIRSNASLQDEISVIFKIVIQTKNTRLKPFAYIQEYSHVRDEKEILISMGTIFSFVNIYKRGILLIHGQSEEEMEKKILYKAIESYGNERTMTIGNVLISMNIPSTLDDDFYCRPLTSLLEEYLQIKPENIVNSVSTESQIMTIQDWPEGVTNDHLIIWVDTFIGENNTCIEFKDALANAINLIKDEIDRLIVNNEIYPLRRELITLRTIEECLEMIDINRDKKIFLITSGSLGLQLVPRVLNTFPCVEKIYIFCGYIRGLVDWAMDFTDKLLMFDFPNDLFARVVYDIGMYYMERAINFSNSNEHISALYYLYYCKTLVMRTIHIFHSYLWFSLTPIDEYIAMEESLLPKDMVQHVRHNVQHV
;
A
#
# COMPACT_ATOMS: atom_id res chain seq x y z
N MET A 1 -18.02 -17.69 18.28
CA MET A 1 -18.15 -16.48 17.43
C MET A 1 -16.95 -15.59 17.75
N THR A 2 -16.07 -15.37 16.78
CA THR A 2 -14.93 -14.46 16.94
C THR A 2 -15.36 -13.08 16.46
N GLU A 3 -15.57 -12.16 17.40
CA GLU A 3 -15.93 -10.77 17.11
C GLU A 3 -14.90 -10.07 16.18
N ASN A 4 -15.40 -9.15 15.36
CA ASN A 4 -14.63 -8.38 14.38
C ASN A 4 -13.44 -7.62 15.01
N PRO A 5 -12.17 -7.90 14.61
CA PRO A 5 -11.00 -7.18 15.10
C PRO A 5 -10.89 -5.75 14.54
N PHE A 6 -11.60 -5.48 13.44
CA PHE A 6 -11.62 -4.18 12.77
C PHE A 6 -12.57 -3.20 13.46
N ARG A 7 -12.08 -1.97 13.65
CA ARG A 7 -12.86 -0.83 14.11
C ARG A 7 -12.66 0.33 13.15
N ILE A 8 -13.75 1.01 12.85
CA ILE A 8 -13.70 2.15 11.93
C ILE A 8 -13.15 3.34 12.68
N VAL A 9 -12.18 4.02 12.09
CA VAL A 9 -11.54 5.18 12.69
C VAL A 9 -12.49 6.37 12.57
N ILE A 10 -13.01 6.81 13.71
CA ILE A 10 -13.75 8.07 13.83
C ILE A 10 -12.79 9.06 14.47
N GLN A 11 -12.15 9.90 13.63
CA GLN A 11 -11.03 10.77 14.01
C GLN A 11 -11.36 11.81 15.10
N ASP A 12 -12.63 11.98 15.46
CA ASP A 12 -13.10 12.95 16.45
C ASP A 12 -13.72 12.29 17.69
N ASN A 13 -13.66 10.96 17.81
CA ASN A 13 -14.16 10.28 19.01
C ASN A 13 -13.09 10.31 20.13
N PRO A 14 -13.33 11.03 21.25
CA PRO A 14 -12.32 11.18 22.30
C PRO A 14 -11.90 9.86 22.95
N ASN A 15 -12.83 8.89 23.08
CA ASN A 15 -12.53 7.58 23.64
C ASN A 15 -11.61 6.77 22.70
N PHE A 16 -11.77 6.92 21.39
CA PHE A 16 -10.93 6.26 20.40
C PHE A 16 -9.51 6.84 20.39
N ILE A 17 -9.39 8.17 20.44
CA ILE A 17 -8.11 8.88 20.54
C ILE A 17 -7.37 8.45 21.82
N ARG A 18 -8.08 8.42 22.95
CA ARG A 18 -7.57 7.95 24.23
C ARG A 18 -7.10 6.51 24.19
N TYR A 19 -7.85 5.62 23.54
CA TYR A 19 -7.46 4.23 23.33
C TYR A 19 -6.15 4.12 22.53
N CYS A 20 -6.03 4.86 21.42
CA CYS A 20 -4.81 4.84 20.60
C CYS A 20 -3.59 5.32 21.39
N LEU A 21 -3.72 6.42 22.15
CA LEU A 21 -2.65 6.92 23.01
C LEU A 21 -2.25 5.88 24.08
N ALA A 22 -3.22 5.26 24.74
CA ALA A 22 -2.96 4.21 25.71
C ALA A 22 -2.17 3.05 25.09
N MET A 23 -2.55 2.62 23.89
CA MET A 23 -1.84 1.54 23.19
C MET A 23 -0.40 1.90 22.86
N SER A 24 -0.16 3.11 22.34
CA SER A 24 1.19 3.58 22.05
C SER A 24 2.06 3.59 23.30
N ILE A 25 1.55 4.08 24.44
CA ILE A 25 2.27 4.06 25.72
C ILE A 25 2.50 2.64 26.22
N LEU A 26 1.46 1.80 26.29
CA LEU A 26 1.55 0.47 26.89
C LEU A 26 2.47 -0.48 26.09
N CYS A 27 2.56 -0.33 24.77
CA CYS A 27 3.47 -1.12 23.95
C CYS A 27 4.93 -0.64 24.02
N THR A 28 5.19 0.66 24.22
CA THR A 28 6.57 1.20 24.23
C THR A 28 7.20 1.24 25.62
N ALA A 29 6.41 1.51 26.66
CA ALA A 29 6.91 1.60 28.03
C ALA A 29 7.60 0.30 28.48
N PRO A 30 8.62 0.35 29.36
CA PRO A 30 9.27 -0.83 29.92
C PRO A 30 8.31 -1.64 30.80
N LEU A 31 8.54 -2.96 30.91
CA LEU A 31 7.74 -3.80 31.80
C LEU A 31 8.22 -3.65 33.25
N ARG A 32 7.27 -3.67 34.20
CA ARG A 32 7.55 -3.70 35.64
C ARG A 32 7.64 -5.15 36.13
N ASN A 33 8.44 -5.37 37.17
CA ASN A 33 8.62 -6.70 37.77
C ASN A 33 7.30 -7.36 38.20
N CYS A 34 6.27 -6.58 38.56
CA CYS A 34 4.97 -7.09 39.01
C CYS A 34 4.00 -7.45 37.88
N GLU A 35 4.24 -7.03 36.63
CA GLU A 35 3.25 -7.17 35.54
C GLU A 35 3.00 -8.62 35.14
N ARG A 36 4.00 -9.50 35.30
CA ARG A 36 3.81 -10.94 35.13
C ARG A 36 2.78 -11.47 36.13
N ASP A 37 2.94 -11.14 37.40
CA ASP A 37 2.04 -11.63 38.46
C ASP A 37 0.64 -11.00 38.35
N GLU A 38 0.55 -9.74 37.96
CA GLU A 38 -0.71 -9.06 37.64
C GLU A 38 -1.45 -9.77 36.48
N PHE A 39 -0.74 -10.10 35.40
CA PHE A 39 -1.31 -10.84 34.27
C PHE A 39 -1.83 -12.21 34.69
N ILE A 40 -1.04 -12.96 35.47
CA ILE A 40 -1.41 -14.29 35.96
C ILE A 40 -2.65 -14.22 36.86
N LYS A 41 -2.67 -13.32 37.85
CA LYS A 41 -3.82 -13.11 38.74
C LYS A 41 -5.07 -12.72 37.96
N PHE A 42 -4.91 -11.85 36.95
CA PHE A 42 -6.03 -11.43 36.11
C PHE A 42 -6.58 -12.60 35.29
N CYS A 43 -5.73 -13.46 34.71
CA CYS A 43 -6.19 -14.65 34.00
C CYS A 43 -6.87 -15.67 34.93
N GLN A 44 -6.36 -15.86 36.15
CA GLN A 44 -6.96 -16.77 37.15
C GLN A 44 -8.37 -16.33 37.55
N GLY A 45 -8.59 -15.02 37.74
CA GLY A 45 -9.90 -14.45 38.03
C GLY A 45 -10.93 -14.60 36.90
N ASN A 46 -10.51 -15.04 35.71
CA ASN A 46 -11.35 -15.28 34.53
C ASN A 46 -11.53 -16.79 34.21
N ASN A 47 -11.38 -17.67 35.20
CA ASN A 47 -11.61 -19.13 35.09
C ASN A 47 -10.69 -19.87 34.09
N LEU A 48 -9.47 -19.38 33.84
CA LEU A 48 -8.49 -19.98 32.92
C LEU A 48 -7.43 -20.85 33.62
N LEU A 49 -7.72 -21.35 34.82
CA LEU A 49 -6.75 -21.95 35.76
C LEU A 49 -5.79 -22.96 35.12
N GLN A 50 -6.31 -23.92 34.35
CA GLN A 50 -5.49 -24.98 33.73
C GLN A 50 -4.45 -24.42 32.74
N TYR A 51 -4.84 -23.46 31.90
CA TYR A 51 -3.94 -22.85 30.91
C TYR A 51 -2.95 -21.88 31.57
N VAL A 52 -3.39 -21.19 32.62
CA VAL A 52 -2.57 -20.23 33.35
C VAL A 52 -1.46 -20.93 34.13
N SER A 53 -1.71 -22.10 34.73
CA SER A 53 -0.66 -22.89 35.39
C SER A 53 0.43 -23.32 34.40
N GLN A 54 0.05 -23.79 33.22
CA GLN A 54 1.02 -24.16 32.17
C GLN A 54 1.82 -22.95 31.68
N PHE A 55 1.15 -21.82 31.46
CA PHE A 55 1.80 -20.58 31.06
C PHE A 55 2.76 -20.09 32.12
N TYR A 56 2.36 -20.09 33.40
CA TYR A 56 3.21 -19.66 34.50
C TYR A 56 4.53 -20.45 34.57
N LEU A 57 4.46 -21.76 34.38
CA LEU A 57 5.62 -22.67 34.49
C LEU A 57 6.52 -22.66 33.25
N HIS A 58 5.95 -22.51 32.05
CA HIS A 58 6.66 -22.82 30.81
C HIS A 58 6.79 -21.64 29.83
N TYR A 59 6.08 -20.54 30.03
CA TYR A 59 6.15 -19.41 29.10
C TYR A 59 7.52 -18.73 29.14
N ARG A 60 8.06 -18.46 27.95
CA ARG A 60 9.24 -17.63 27.74
C ARG A 60 8.97 -16.55 26.68
N PRO A 61 9.56 -15.34 26.81
CA PRO A 61 9.32 -14.25 25.86
C PRO A 61 9.67 -14.57 24.41
N ASP A 62 10.71 -15.38 24.18
CA ASP A 62 11.14 -15.88 22.87
C ASP A 62 10.15 -16.87 22.24
N GLU A 63 9.29 -17.52 23.02
CA GLU A 63 8.25 -18.43 22.52
C GLU A 63 6.89 -17.75 22.32
N THR A 64 6.81 -16.43 22.44
CA THR A 64 5.51 -15.71 22.50
C THR A 64 4.62 -15.97 21.27
N ILE A 65 5.17 -16.04 20.07
CA ILE A 65 4.40 -16.34 18.85
C ILE A 65 3.88 -17.78 18.87
N GLN A 66 4.67 -18.73 19.35
CA GLN A 66 4.26 -20.13 19.50
C GLN A 66 3.10 -20.26 20.49
N TRP A 67 3.13 -19.51 21.59
CA TRP A 67 2.02 -19.44 22.54
C TRP A 67 0.78 -18.79 21.91
N TYR A 68 0.95 -17.73 21.11
CA TYR A 68 -0.16 -17.01 20.47
C TYR A 68 -0.95 -17.91 19.52
N THR A 69 -0.25 -18.77 18.79
CA THR A 69 -0.82 -19.63 17.73
C THR A 69 -1.27 -21.00 18.25
N ARG A 70 -1.27 -21.24 19.58
CA ARG A 70 -1.67 -22.53 20.14
C ARG A 70 -3.13 -22.87 19.81
N PRO A 71 -3.43 -24.14 19.46
CA PRO A 71 -4.80 -24.62 19.22
C PRO A 71 -5.73 -24.44 20.43
N SER A 72 -5.19 -24.46 21.66
CA SER A 72 -5.96 -24.17 22.87
C SER A 72 -6.60 -22.78 22.86
N GLY A 73 -6.05 -21.86 22.06
CA GLY A 73 -6.45 -20.46 21.97
C GLY A 73 -6.04 -19.62 23.17
N PHE A 74 -5.31 -20.18 24.16
CA PHE A 74 -4.70 -19.39 25.22
C PHE A 74 -3.21 -19.18 24.91
N PRO A 75 -2.70 -17.94 24.99
CA PRO A 75 -3.39 -16.74 25.50
C PRO A 75 -4.10 -15.90 24.43
N SER A 76 -3.96 -16.19 23.14
CA SER A 76 -4.42 -15.34 22.03
C SER A 76 -5.90 -14.95 22.07
N LYS A 77 -6.82 -15.89 22.27
CA LYS A 77 -8.27 -15.61 22.38
C LYS A 77 -8.55 -14.70 23.56
N PHE A 78 -7.90 -14.93 24.72
CA PHE A 78 -8.11 -14.13 25.92
C PHE A 78 -7.61 -12.69 25.71
N VAL A 79 -6.36 -12.52 25.29
CA VAL A 79 -5.79 -11.17 25.10
C VAL A 79 -6.51 -10.40 23.99
N ASN A 80 -6.86 -11.06 22.88
CA ASN A 80 -7.63 -10.42 21.81
C ASN A 80 -9.02 -10.00 22.28
N THR A 81 -9.69 -10.80 23.12
CA THR A 81 -10.99 -10.42 23.72
C THR A 81 -10.85 -9.17 24.59
N ILE A 82 -9.81 -9.09 25.41
CA ILE A 82 -9.55 -7.90 26.23
C ILE A 82 -9.26 -6.68 25.34
N CYS A 83 -8.41 -6.81 24.32
CA CYS A 83 -8.09 -5.69 23.43
C CYS A 83 -9.32 -5.16 22.65
N ARG A 84 -10.28 -6.03 22.28
CA ARG A 84 -11.54 -5.62 21.63
C ARG A 84 -12.42 -4.73 22.50
N THR A 85 -12.29 -4.78 23.83
CA THR A 85 -13.03 -3.90 24.74
C THR A 85 -12.60 -2.44 24.61
N GLN A 86 -11.40 -2.19 24.07
CA GLN A 86 -10.75 -0.88 23.99
C GLN A 86 -10.64 -0.18 25.35
N HIS A 87 -10.74 -0.91 26.46
CA HIS A 87 -10.69 -0.37 27.80
C HIS A 87 -9.24 -0.31 28.29
N PRO A 88 -8.63 0.89 28.44
CA PRO A 88 -7.20 1.01 28.72
C PRO A 88 -6.73 0.23 29.97
N LEU A 89 -7.50 0.29 31.07
CA LEU A 89 -7.23 -0.46 32.29
C LEU A 89 -7.31 -1.99 32.13
N LEU A 90 -8.17 -2.53 31.26
CA LEU A 90 -8.20 -3.98 31.05
C LEU A 90 -7.01 -4.42 30.19
N ILE A 91 -6.65 -3.59 29.20
CA ILE A 91 -5.50 -3.84 28.34
C ILE A 91 -4.19 -3.77 29.13
N SER A 92 -4.06 -2.83 30.06
CA SER A 92 -2.88 -2.74 30.92
C SER A 92 -2.65 -4.02 31.73
N LYS A 93 -3.72 -4.76 32.10
CA LYS A 93 -3.62 -6.06 32.79
C LYS A 93 -3.12 -7.21 31.91
N VAL A 94 -3.22 -7.09 30.59
CA VAL A 94 -2.69 -8.09 29.62
C VAL A 94 -1.41 -7.63 28.92
N ARG A 95 -0.92 -6.43 29.26
CA ARG A 95 0.26 -5.80 28.68
C ARG A 95 1.50 -6.66 28.72
N TYR A 96 1.73 -7.42 29.80
CA TYR A 96 2.89 -8.32 29.92
C TYR A 96 3.06 -9.19 28.68
N TYR A 97 1.98 -9.83 28.24
CA TYR A 97 2.01 -10.68 27.05
C TYR A 97 2.03 -9.87 25.75
N LEU A 98 1.24 -8.79 25.67
CA LEU A 98 1.19 -7.94 24.47
C LEU A 98 2.54 -7.31 24.13
N LYS A 99 3.30 -6.89 25.15
CA LYS A 99 4.65 -6.32 25.02
C LYS A 99 5.60 -7.33 24.40
N HIS A 100 5.71 -8.53 24.97
CA HIS A 100 6.61 -9.56 24.42
C HIS A 100 6.21 -9.96 23.00
N LEU A 101 4.91 -10.00 22.68
CA LEU A 101 4.45 -10.31 21.32
C LEU A 101 4.85 -9.18 20.37
N HIS A 102 4.71 -7.92 20.78
CA HIS A 102 5.12 -6.76 20.00
C HIS A 102 6.62 -6.77 19.76
N GLU A 103 7.44 -6.95 20.80
CA GLU A 103 8.90 -6.98 20.71
C GLU A 103 9.40 -8.13 19.84
N HIS A 104 8.81 -9.32 19.97
CA HIS A 104 9.17 -10.46 19.12
C HIS A 104 8.81 -10.17 17.66
N LEU A 105 7.63 -9.62 17.39
CA LEU A 105 7.21 -9.26 16.04
C LEU A 105 8.10 -8.14 15.45
N THR A 106 8.48 -7.15 16.26
CA THR A 106 9.40 -6.07 15.88
C THR A 106 10.76 -6.61 15.45
N ARG A 107 11.32 -7.56 16.21
CA ARG A 107 12.60 -8.20 15.84
C ARG A 107 12.50 -8.91 14.49
N LEU A 108 11.48 -9.76 14.30
CA LEU A 108 11.27 -10.45 13.02
C LEU A 108 11.05 -9.48 11.86
N TYR A 109 10.28 -8.42 12.09
CA TYR A 109 10.05 -7.37 11.10
C TYR A 109 11.37 -6.71 10.70
N GLN A 110 12.17 -6.25 11.68
CA GLN A 110 13.46 -5.61 11.47
C GLN A 110 14.44 -6.51 10.71
N ASP A 111 14.53 -7.77 11.11
CA ASP A 111 15.36 -8.76 10.42
C ASP A 111 14.92 -8.87 8.96
N SER A 112 13.61 -8.88 8.69
CA SER A 112 13.09 -9.05 7.33
C SER A 112 13.20 -7.84 6.39
N LEU A 113 13.47 -6.63 6.91
CA LEU A 113 13.40 -5.37 6.14
C LEU A 113 14.24 -5.36 4.86
N PHE A 114 15.37 -6.06 4.84
CA PHE A 114 16.27 -6.06 3.69
C PHE A 114 15.73 -6.87 2.50
N TRP A 115 15.11 -8.02 2.78
CA TRP A 115 14.64 -8.96 1.74
C TRP A 115 13.13 -8.93 1.54
N ILE A 116 12.41 -8.10 2.29
CA ILE A 116 10.96 -8.00 2.17
C ILE A 116 10.58 -7.39 0.80
N PRO A 117 9.67 -8.02 0.03
CA PRO A 117 9.17 -7.46 -1.22
C PRO A 117 8.51 -6.12 -0.97
N GLN A 118 8.61 -5.20 -1.93
CA GLN A 118 8.05 -3.84 -1.85
C GLN A 118 6.55 -3.80 -1.54
N PHE A 119 5.82 -4.82 -2.00
CA PHE A 119 4.42 -5.04 -1.69
C PHE A 119 4.21 -6.48 -1.26
N ILE A 120 3.38 -6.68 -0.24
CA ILE A 120 2.90 -7.99 0.20
C ILE A 120 1.38 -7.99 0.12
N ILE A 121 0.82 -9.05 -0.44
CA ILE A 121 -0.63 -9.29 -0.45
C ILE A 121 -0.93 -10.35 0.58
N VAL A 122 -1.81 -10.03 1.51
CA VAL A 122 -2.30 -10.98 2.52
C VAL A 122 -3.82 -11.01 2.52
N TYR A 123 -4.36 -12.13 2.97
CA TYR A 123 -5.77 -12.40 2.98
C TYR A 123 -6.23 -12.73 4.40
N ARG A 124 -7.50 -12.41 4.69
CA ARG A 124 -8.15 -12.81 5.93
C ARG A 124 -9.61 -13.14 5.67
N GLY A 125 -10.02 -14.34 6.03
CA GLY A 125 -11.44 -14.72 6.05
C GLY A 125 -12.08 -14.39 7.39
N GLN A 126 -13.30 -13.87 7.36
CA GLN A 126 -14.07 -13.65 8.57
C GLN A 126 -15.58 -13.65 8.30
N ARG A 127 -16.36 -14.10 9.29
CA ARG A 127 -17.81 -14.00 9.28
C ARG A 127 -18.28 -12.73 9.96
N PHE A 128 -19.34 -12.15 9.41
CA PHE A 128 -19.99 -10.94 9.89
C PHE A 128 -21.47 -11.19 10.10
N SER A 129 -22.06 -10.60 11.13
CA SER A 129 -23.52 -10.43 11.12
C SER A 129 -23.93 -9.46 10.00
N SER A 130 -25.16 -9.57 9.49
CA SER A 130 -25.67 -8.60 8.50
C SER A 130 -25.56 -7.16 8.97
N ALA A 131 -25.78 -6.91 10.27
CA ALA A 131 -25.67 -5.57 10.86
C ALA A 131 -24.21 -5.05 10.87
N GLU A 132 -23.23 -5.89 11.20
CA GLU A 132 -21.82 -5.48 11.16
C GLU A 132 -21.33 -5.27 9.73
N TYR A 133 -21.76 -6.12 8.80
CA TYR A 133 -21.46 -5.95 7.38
C TYR A 133 -22.05 -4.64 6.85
N GLN A 134 -23.32 -4.34 7.14
CA GLN A 134 -23.95 -3.08 6.73
C GLN A 134 -23.21 -1.86 7.29
N LYS A 135 -22.73 -1.92 8.54
CA LYS A 135 -21.85 -0.87 9.08
C LYS A 135 -20.60 -0.74 8.23
N LEU A 136 -19.87 -1.84 7.96
CA LEU A 136 -18.68 -1.78 7.09
C LEU A 136 -18.98 -1.17 5.71
N VAL A 137 -20.11 -1.51 5.09
CA VAL A 137 -20.54 -0.92 3.82
C VAL A 137 -20.84 0.58 3.95
N GLN A 138 -21.55 1.00 5.00
CA GLN A 138 -21.92 2.39 5.23
C GLN A 138 -20.70 3.30 5.43
N TYR A 139 -19.64 2.75 6.00
CA TYR A 139 -18.40 3.48 6.27
C TYR A 139 -17.33 3.25 5.19
N ASN A 140 -17.76 2.92 3.96
CA ASN A 140 -16.92 2.90 2.76
C ASN A 140 -16.00 4.14 2.74
N GLU A 141 -14.74 3.94 2.34
CA GLU A 141 -13.70 4.97 2.25
C GLU A 141 -13.16 5.53 3.59
N LYS A 142 -13.71 5.12 4.74
CA LYS A 142 -13.12 5.49 6.04
C LYS A 142 -11.99 4.56 6.45
N PRO A 143 -10.90 5.08 7.05
CA PRO A 143 -9.83 4.23 7.55
C PRO A 143 -10.31 3.28 8.65
N ILE A 144 -9.68 2.11 8.74
CA ILE A 144 -10.01 1.04 9.66
C ILE A 144 -8.79 0.71 10.51
N LEU A 145 -8.95 0.70 11.83
CA LEU A 145 -7.94 0.28 12.79
C LEU A 145 -8.17 -1.18 13.21
N THR A 146 -7.08 -1.92 13.39
CA THR A 146 -7.11 -3.20 14.12
C THR A 146 -6.95 -3.00 15.61
N THR A 147 -7.92 -3.51 16.38
CA THR A 147 -7.85 -3.46 17.86
C THR A 147 -7.05 -4.61 18.45
N THR A 148 -6.80 -5.66 17.67
CA THR A 148 -6.03 -6.84 18.07
C THR A 148 -4.90 -7.05 17.08
N TYR A 149 -3.97 -7.95 17.39
CA TYR A 149 -3.09 -8.48 16.35
C TYR A 149 -3.96 -9.11 15.26
N LEU A 150 -3.61 -8.85 14.01
CA LEU A 150 -4.38 -9.28 12.86
C LEU A 150 -3.67 -10.47 12.20
N SER A 151 -4.20 -11.67 12.44
CA SER A 151 -3.80 -12.87 11.71
C SER A 151 -4.28 -12.79 10.27
N THR A 152 -3.34 -12.94 9.35
CA THR A 152 -3.56 -12.96 7.90
C THR A 152 -2.75 -14.09 7.27
N THR A 153 -3.03 -14.46 6.04
CA THR A 153 -2.33 -15.52 5.31
C THR A 153 -1.96 -15.05 3.92
N SER A 154 -0.82 -15.48 3.37
CA SER A 154 -0.51 -15.27 1.95
C SER A 154 -1.32 -16.20 1.03
N ALA A 155 -2.01 -17.20 1.57
CA ALA A 155 -2.76 -18.20 0.81
C ALA A 155 -4.27 -17.89 0.78
N TYR A 156 -4.78 -17.51 -0.38
CA TYR A 156 -6.20 -17.17 -0.57
C TYR A 156 -7.16 -18.29 -0.14
N ASN A 157 -6.84 -19.55 -0.44
CA ASN A 157 -7.67 -20.71 -0.08
C ASN A 157 -7.82 -20.88 1.44
N ILE A 158 -6.78 -20.57 2.21
CA ILE A 158 -6.80 -20.62 3.67
C ILE A 158 -7.75 -19.53 4.20
N ALA A 159 -7.68 -18.32 3.64
CA ALA A 159 -8.63 -17.26 3.98
C ALA A 159 -10.08 -17.63 3.63
N VAL A 160 -10.33 -18.31 2.49
CA VAL A 160 -11.68 -18.80 2.14
C VAL A 160 -12.19 -19.78 3.20
N GLU A 161 -11.35 -20.70 3.67
CA GLU A 161 -11.71 -21.65 4.73
C GLU A 161 -12.09 -20.92 6.04
N PHE A 162 -11.29 -19.95 6.47
CA PHE A 162 -11.58 -19.13 7.66
C PHE A 162 -12.82 -18.26 7.53
N SER A 163 -13.20 -17.85 6.32
CA SER A 163 -14.45 -17.11 6.08
C SER A 163 -15.69 -17.99 6.29
N GLY A 164 -15.51 -19.32 6.35
CA GLY A 164 -16.56 -20.30 6.48
C GLY A 164 -17.48 -20.40 5.25
N TYR A 165 -17.03 -19.91 4.09
CA TYR A 165 -17.74 -19.96 2.81
C TYR A 165 -18.13 -21.38 2.39
N ASN A 166 -17.30 -22.37 2.73
CA ASN A 166 -17.53 -23.79 2.38
C ASN A 166 -18.48 -24.53 3.33
N ILE A 167 -18.98 -23.88 4.39
CA ILE A 167 -19.87 -24.51 5.37
C ILE A 167 -21.31 -24.37 4.87
N ARG A 168 -21.95 -25.48 4.48
CA ARG A 168 -23.38 -25.52 4.12
C ARG A 168 -24.19 -24.96 5.29
N SER A 169 -25.01 -23.95 5.01
CA SER A 169 -25.82 -23.27 6.01
C SER A 169 -26.77 -24.25 6.71
N ASN A 170 -26.53 -24.53 7.98
CA ASN A 170 -27.61 -24.95 8.87
C ASN A 170 -28.60 -23.78 8.98
N ALA A 171 -29.90 -24.07 9.10
CA ALA A 171 -30.97 -23.07 9.14
C ALA A 171 -30.81 -21.97 10.21
N SER A 172 -29.90 -22.15 11.18
CA SER A 172 -29.54 -21.19 12.23
C SER A 172 -28.46 -20.16 11.85
N LEU A 173 -27.87 -20.22 10.64
CA LEU A 173 -26.76 -19.35 10.18
C LEU A 173 -27.19 -18.31 9.12
N GLN A 174 -28.49 -18.08 8.96
CA GLN A 174 -29.04 -17.23 7.89
C GLN A 174 -28.65 -15.74 7.96
N ASP A 175 -28.11 -15.27 9.09
CA ASP A 175 -27.73 -13.86 9.30
C ASP A 175 -26.21 -13.62 9.32
N GLU A 176 -25.41 -14.62 8.91
CA GLU A 176 -23.96 -14.50 8.77
C GLU A 176 -23.54 -14.32 7.30
N ILE A 177 -22.67 -13.34 7.04
CA ILE A 177 -22.06 -13.04 5.75
C ILE A 177 -20.58 -13.41 5.81
N SER A 178 -20.13 -14.27 4.90
CA SER A 178 -18.71 -14.58 4.71
C SER A 178 -18.03 -13.41 4.00
N VAL A 179 -17.00 -12.87 4.64
CA VAL A 179 -16.17 -11.78 4.12
C VAL A 179 -14.73 -12.24 3.96
N ILE A 180 -14.12 -11.92 2.82
CA ILE A 180 -12.68 -12.11 2.59
C ILE A 180 -12.05 -10.73 2.42
N PHE A 181 -11.18 -10.39 3.34
CA PHE A 181 -10.30 -9.24 3.21
C PHE A 181 -9.11 -9.61 2.35
N LYS A 182 -8.85 -8.78 1.35
CA LYS A 182 -7.59 -8.75 0.62
C LYS A 182 -6.87 -7.47 1.00
N ILE A 183 -5.69 -7.61 1.59
CA ILE A 183 -4.93 -6.53 2.19
C ILE A 183 -3.61 -6.40 1.43
N VAL A 184 -3.37 -5.23 0.85
CA VAL A 184 -2.09 -4.90 0.19
C VAL A 184 -1.25 -4.08 1.16
N ILE A 185 -0.04 -4.55 1.50
CA ILE A 185 0.88 -3.91 2.43
C ILE A 185 2.08 -3.39 1.64
N GLN A 186 2.29 -2.08 1.62
CA GLN A 186 3.51 -1.47 1.06
C GLN A 186 4.60 -1.45 2.13
N THR A 187 5.73 -2.10 1.86
CA THR A 187 6.79 -2.38 2.86
C THR A 187 8.00 -1.43 2.74
N LYS A 188 8.16 -0.77 1.59
CA LYS A 188 9.23 0.20 1.33
C LYS A 188 8.69 1.62 1.28
N ASN A 189 9.45 2.55 1.86
CA ASN A 189 9.15 3.98 1.94
C ASN A 189 7.90 4.32 2.78
N THR A 190 7.50 3.42 3.68
CA THR A 190 6.35 3.56 4.56
C THR A 190 6.74 3.16 5.97
N ARG A 191 6.31 3.95 6.96
CA ARG A 191 6.48 3.60 8.37
C ARG A 191 5.26 2.80 8.82
N LEU A 192 5.38 1.48 8.74
CA LEU A 192 4.36 0.56 9.21
C LEU A 192 4.63 0.09 10.63
N LYS A 193 3.55 -0.27 11.34
CA LYS A 193 3.70 -1.08 12.54
C LYS A 193 4.28 -2.45 12.16
N PRO A 194 5.01 -3.10 13.09
CA PRO A 194 5.63 -4.38 12.83
C PRO A 194 4.64 -5.42 12.30
N PHE A 195 5.09 -6.19 11.33
CA PHE A 195 4.42 -7.40 10.88
C PHE A 195 5.49 -8.41 10.47
N ALA A 196 5.18 -9.70 10.50
CA ALA A 196 6.15 -10.72 10.12
C ALA A 196 5.48 -11.99 9.60
N TYR A 197 6.22 -12.71 8.76
CA TYR A 197 5.95 -14.11 8.49
C TYR A 197 6.27 -14.91 9.76
N ILE A 198 5.27 -15.57 10.33
CA ILE A 198 5.44 -16.27 11.61
C ILE A 198 5.42 -17.78 11.49
N GLN A 199 5.44 -18.30 10.26
CA GLN A 199 5.36 -19.74 9.97
C GLN A 199 6.37 -20.59 10.78
N GLU A 200 7.61 -20.14 10.92
CA GLU A 200 8.66 -20.90 11.62
C GLU A 200 8.47 -20.92 13.14
N TYR A 201 7.82 -19.88 13.68
CA TYR A 201 7.60 -19.65 15.10
C TYR A 201 6.20 -20.05 15.56
N SER A 202 5.29 -20.30 14.61
CA SER A 202 3.92 -20.69 14.86
C SER A 202 3.82 -22.17 15.26
N HIS A 203 2.85 -22.46 16.13
CA HIS A 203 2.42 -23.83 16.40
C HIS A 203 1.71 -24.45 15.18
N VAL A 204 1.11 -23.62 14.32
CA VAL A 204 0.42 -24.02 13.10
C VAL A 204 1.19 -23.48 11.89
N ARG A 205 1.99 -24.34 11.27
CA ARG A 205 2.93 -23.93 10.21
C ARG A 205 2.29 -23.86 8.82
N ASP A 206 1.20 -24.56 8.59
CA ASP A 206 0.62 -24.71 7.24
C ASP A 206 -0.24 -23.50 6.82
N GLU A 207 -0.54 -22.60 7.75
CA GLU A 207 -1.38 -21.42 7.51
C GLU A 207 -0.69 -20.31 6.72
N LYS A 208 0.63 -20.41 6.50
CA LYS A 208 1.47 -19.35 5.89
C LYS A 208 1.15 -17.99 6.49
N GLU A 209 1.07 -17.95 7.82
CA GLU A 209 0.54 -16.82 8.56
C GLU A 209 1.51 -15.63 8.52
N ILE A 210 0.95 -14.46 8.21
CA ILE A 210 1.57 -13.16 8.41
C ILE A 210 0.79 -12.48 9.53
N LEU A 211 1.46 -12.24 10.65
CA LEU A 211 0.86 -11.56 11.79
C LEU A 211 1.17 -10.08 11.72
N ILE A 212 0.12 -9.25 11.75
CA ILE A 212 0.24 -7.78 11.73
C ILE A 212 -0.01 -7.25 13.14
N SER A 213 0.82 -6.31 13.59
CA SER A 213 0.70 -5.71 14.92
C SER A 213 -0.67 -5.10 15.16
N MET A 214 -1.11 -5.14 16.40
CA MET A 214 -2.29 -4.39 16.81
C MET A 214 -2.10 -2.88 16.65
N GLY A 215 -3.21 -2.18 16.47
CA GLY A 215 -3.21 -0.74 16.26
C GLY A 215 -2.81 -0.33 14.85
N THR A 216 -2.75 -1.27 13.89
CA THR A 216 -2.50 -0.97 12.49
C THR A 216 -3.72 -0.35 11.84
N ILE A 217 -3.54 0.80 11.20
CA ILE A 217 -4.53 1.53 10.40
C ILE A 217 -4.44 1.09 8.93
N PHE A 218 -5.60 0.85 8.33
CA PHE A 218 -5.75 0.51 6.93
C PHE A 218 -6.66 1.52 6.23
N SER A 219 -6.32 1.89 5.00
CA SER A 219 -7.19 2.69 4.14
C SER A 219 -8.17 1.78 3.42
N PHE A 220 -9.45 2.12 3.50
CA PHE A 220 -10.49 1.40 2.79
C PHE A 220 -10.46 1.78 1.32
N VAL A 221 -10.53 0.79 0.41
CA VAL A 221 -10.50 1.07 -1.03
C VAL A 221 -11.78 0.68 -1.73
N ASN A 222 -12.26 -0.57 -1.61
CA ASN A 222 -13.51 -0.94 -2.28
C ASN A 222 -14.18 -2.21 -1.73
N ILE A 223 -15.48 -2.34 -2.00
CA ILE A 223 -16.27 -3.56 -1.78
C ILE A 223 -16.66 -4.13 -3.13
N TYR A 224 -16.23 -5.36 -3.41
CA TYR A 224 -16.69 -6.07 -4.60
C TYR A 224 -17.93 -6.91 -4.28
N LYS A 225 -18.85 -7.04 -5.25
CA LYS A 225 -20.00 -7.95 -5.13
C LYS A 225 -19.50 -9.37 -4.83
N ARG A 226 -20.18 -10.08 -3.92
CA ARG A 226 -19.88 -11.43 -3.35
C ARG A 226 -19.00 -11.49 -2.08
N GLY A 227 -18.99 -10.46 -1.25
CA GLY A 227 -18.37 -10.53 0.09
C GLY A 227 -16.84 -10.47 0.08
N ILE A 228 -16.22 -10.06 -1.03
CA ILE A 228 -14.78 -9.77 -1.04
C ILE A 228 -14.59 -8.28 -0.77
N LEU A 229 -13.92 -7.98 0.34
CA LEU A 229 -13.57 -6.62 0.73
C LEU A 229 -12.10 -6.37 0.39
N LEU A 230 -11.84 -5.36 -0.44
CA LEU A 230 -10.48 -4.93 -0.76
C LEU A 230 -10.11 -3.78 0.18
N ILE A 231 -9.12 -4.03 1.04
CA ILE A 231 -8.55 -3.06 1.95
C ILE A 231 -7.09 -2.83 1.53
N HIS A 232 -6.62 -1.59 1.55
CA HIS A 232 -5.20 -1.29 1.34
C HIS A 232 -4.57 -0.91 2.67
N GLY A 233 -3.53 -1.63 3.06
CA GLY A 233 -2.61 -1.18 4.10
C GLY A 233 -1.80 -0.01 3.55
N GLN A 234 -2.17 1.20 3.95
CA GLN A 234 -1.40 2.39 3.67
C GLN A 234 -0.44 2.65 4.83
N SER A 235 0.65 3.38 4.54
CA SER A 235 1.51 3.99 5.55
C SER A 235 0.66 4.72 6.60
N GLU A 236 0.77 4.28 7.84
CA GLU A 236 -0.03 4.77 8.97
C GLU A 236 0.47 6.11 9.51
N GLU A 237 1.60 6.59 9.01
CA GLU A 237 2.40 7.60 9.67
C GLU A 237 1.66 8.91 9.88
N GLU A 238 1.07 9.48 8.82
CA GLU A 238 0.37 10.77 8.90
C GLU A 238 -0.93 10.69 9.70
N MET A 239 -1.59 9.52 9.69
CA MET A 239 -2.85 9.36 10.41
C MET A 239 -2.64 9.05 11.90
N GLU A 240 -1.65 8.22 12.23
CA GLU A 240 -1.24 7.96 13.61
C GLU A 240 -0.65 9.22 14.25
N LYS A 241 0.17 10.00 13.52
CA LYS A 241 0.59 11.34 13.95
C LYS A 241 -0.60 12.22 14.27
N LYS A 242 -1.57 12.36 13.36
CA LYS A 242 -2.78 13.18 13.59
C LYS A 242 -3.57 12.73 14.82
N ILE A 243 -3.73 11.42 15.02
CA ILE A 243 -4.41 10.87 16.20
C ILE A 243 -3.63 11.19 17.47
N LEU A 244 -2.30 11.05 17.46
CA LEU A 244 -1.44 11.32 18.60
C LEU A 244 -1.41 12.83 18.92
N TYR A 245 -1.32 13.70 17.91
CA TYR A 245 -1.43 15.15 18.07
C TYR A 245 -2.76 15.54 18.71
N LYS A 246 -3.89 15.06 18.19
CA LYS A 246 -5.21 15.32 18.79
C LYS A 246 -5.31 14.79 20.22
N ALA A 247 -4.71 13.64 20.51
CA ALA A 247 -4.67 13.10 21.86
C ALA A 247 -3.94 14.08 22.80
N ILE A 248 -2.78 14.57 22.39
CA ILE A 248 -1.96 15.48 23.17
C ILE A 248 -2.67 16.82 23.38
N GLU A 249 -3.29 17.38 22.34
CA GLU A 249 -4.12 18.58 22.46
C GLU A 249 -5.28 18.40 23.44
N SER A 250 -5.96 17.23 23.42
CA SER A 250 -7.10 16.95 24.31
C SER A 250 -6.74 16.93 25.79
N TYR A 251 -5.46 16.69 26.09
CA TYR A 251 -4.91 16.66 27.44
C TYR A 251 -4.33 18.02 27.90
N GLY A 252 -4.37 19.03 27.03
CA GLY A 252 -3.94 20.39 27.33
C GLY A 252 -2.47 20.63 26.96
N ASN A 253 -2.21 21.80 26.37
CA ASN A 253 -0.90 22.24 25.89
C ASN A 253 0.11 22.59 27.02
N GLU A 254 -0.13 22.11 28.24
CA GLU A 254 0.75 22.39 29.36
C GLU A 254 1.96 21.46 29.30
N ARG A 255 3.15 22.06 29.15
CA ARG A 255 4.48 21.40 29.20
C ARG A 255 4.75 20.61 30.49
N THR A 256 3.78 20.50 31.39
CA THR A 256 3.82 19.82 32.70
C THR A 256 3.19 18.44 32.68
N MET A 257 2.44 18.06 31.63
CA MET A 257 1.76 16.76 31.62
C MET A 257 2.71 15.64 31.21
N THR A 258 2.94 14.71 32.14
CA THR A 258 3.81 13.54 31.93
C THR A 258 3.01 12.34 31.45
N ILE A 259 3.71 11.33 30.90
CA ILE A 259 3.11 10.04 30.51
C ILE A 259 2.39 9.39 31.71
N GLY A 260 2.96 9.47 32.91
CA GLY A 260 2.35 8.96 34.14
C GLY A 260 1.01 9.64 34.46
N ASN A 261 0.95 10.98 34.36
CA ASN A 261 -0.29 11.72 34.60
C ASN A 261 -1.41 11.30 33.63
N VAL A 262 -1.07 11.04 32.37
CA VAL A 262 -2.02 10.51 31.37
C VAL A 262 -2.56 9.15 31.82
N LEU A 263 -1.67 8.22 32.20
CA LEU A 263 -2.06 6.87 32.61
C LEU A 263 -2.94 6.89 33.86
N ILE A 264 -2.62 7.73 34.84
CA ILE A 264 -3.45 7.94 36.05
C ILE A 264 -4.84 8.43 35.65
N SER A 265 -4.94 9.37 34.70
CA SER A 265 -6.24 9.83 34.20
C SER A 265 -7.07 8.67 33.63
N MET A 266 -6.40 7.67 33.01
CA MET A 266 -6.98 6.45 32.44
C MET A 266 -7.28 5.36 33.48
N ASN A 267 -7.11 5.66 34.77
CA ASN A 267 -7.16 4.70 35.88
C ASN A 267 -6.13 3.58 35.74
N ILE A 268 -5.07 3.76 34.96
CA ILE A 268 -3.97 2.81 34.84
C ILE A 268 -2.95 3.16 35.93
N PRO A 269 -2.60 2.22 36.82
CA PRO A 269 -1.55 2.46 37.80
C PRO A 269 -0.23 2.76 37.09
N SER A 270 0.35 3.93 37.34
CA SER A 270 1.71 4.28 36.92
C SER A 270 2.56 4.59 38.15
N THR A 271 3.78 4.08 38.20
CA THR A 271 4.76 4.51 39.20
C THR A 271 5.44 5.76 38.67
N LEU A 272 5.16 6.92 39.28
CA LEU A 272 5.87 8.17 38.95
C LEU A 272 7.36 8.14 39.31
N ASP A 273 7.85 7.03 39.88
CA ASP A 273 9.26 6.83 40.22
C ASP A 273 10.10 6.26 39.05
N ASP A 274 9.48 5.97 37.90
CA ASP A 274 10.18 5.51 36.69
C ASP A 274 10.44 6.69 35.74
N ASP A 275 11.69 6.83 35.30
CA ASP A 275 12.14 7.86 34.36
C ASP A 275 11.28 7.90 33.09
N PHE A 276 10.74 6.76 32.63
CA PHE A 276 9.84 6.72 31.48
C PHE A 276 8.51 7.45 31.75
N TYR A 277 7.89 7.22 32.91
CA TYR A 277 6.59 7.81 33.23
C TYR A 277 6.69 9.30 33.59
N CYS A 278 7.87 9.78 33.97
CA CYS A 278 8.16 11.20 34.20
C CYS A 278 8.37 12.01 32.92
N ARG A 279 8.52 11.36 31.75
CA ARG A 279 8.74 12.08 30.50
C ARG A 279 7.53 12.95 30.15
N PRO A 280 7.75 14.15 29.56
CA PRO A 280 6.67 14.94 28.99
C PRO A 280 5.90 14.11 27.96
N LEU A 281 4.58 14.25 27.91
CA LEU A 281 3.77 13.55 26.93
C LEU A 281 4.20 13.86 25.48
N THR A 282 4.71 15.07 25.22
CA THR A 282 5.26 15.49 23.92
C THR A 282 6.47 14.67 23.48
N SER A 283 7.21 14.05 24.40
CA SER A 283 8.34 13.18 24.05
C SER A 283 7.92 11.97 23.21
N LEU A 284 6.67 11.49 23.33
CA LEU A 284 6.15 10.43 22.49
C LEU A 284 6.05 10.85 21.01
N LEU A 285 5.70 12.12 20.75
CA LEU A 285 5.74 12.68 19.39
C LEU A 285 7.18 12.82 18.90
N GLU A 286 8.09 13.26 19.76
CA GLU A 286 9.51 13.42 19.40
C GLU A 286 10.16 12.08 19.06
N GLU A 287 9.93 11.02 19.84
CA GLU A 287 10.34 9.65 19.51
C GLU A 287 9.69 9.17 18.21
N TYR A 288 8.43 9.55 17.98
CA TYR A 288 7.76 9.29 16.70
C TYR A 288 8.37 10.09 15.54
N LEU A 289 8.97 11.25 15.76
CA LEU A 289 9.60 12.07 14.72
C LEU A 289 11.11 11.78 14.53
N GLN A 290 11.77 11.22 15.56
CA GLN A 290 13.22 10.97 15.59
C GLN A 290 13.65 9.58 15.08
N ILE A 291 12.73 8.64 14.86
CA ILE A 291 13.05 7.41 14.11
C ILE A 291 13.23 7.80 12.64
N LYS A 292 14.38 8.39 12.34
CA LYS A 292 14.87 8.60 10.99
C LYS A 292 15.40 7.27 10.44
N PRO A 293 15.29 7.02 9.13
CA PRO A 293 15.99 5.93 8.44
C PRO A 293 17.51 6.20 8.31
N GLU A 294 18.15 6.77 9.33
CA GLU A 294 19.57 7.17 9.27
C GLU A 294 20.56 6.01 9.48
N ASN A 295 20.09 4.77 9.69
CA ASN A 295 20.95 3.59 9.68
C ASN A 295 21.02 2.84 8.33
N ILE A 296 20.49 3.42 7.24
CA ILE A 296 20.66 2.88 5.88
C ILE A 296 21.44 3.84 4.96
N VAL A 297 21.71 5.08 5.39
CA VAL A 297 22.46 6.06 4.59
C VAL A 297 23.83 6.30 5.21
N ASN A 298 24.72 5.32 5.10
CA ASN A 298 26.17 5.54 5.20
C ASN A 298 26.91 4.68 4.16
N SER A 299 26.53 4.87 2.91
CA SER A 299 27.42 4.74 1.76
C SER A 299 26.71 5.34 0.56
N VAL A 300 26.93 6.63 0.31
CA VAL A 300 27.16 7.28 -1.01
C VAL A 300 27.23 8.76 -0.69
N SER A 301 28.40 9.20 -0.24
CA SER A 301 28.82 10.58 -0.37
C SER A 301 29.86 10.63 -1.48
N THR A 302 29.39 10.76 -2.71
CA THR A 302 30.18 11.32 -3.80
C THR A 302 29.23 12.11 -4.66
N GLU A 303 29.43 13.42 -4.69
CA GLU A 303 28.97 14.32 -5.75
C GLU A 303 29.40 13.73 -7.09
N SER A 304 28.52 12.96 -7.73
CA SER A 304 28.67 12.61 -9.14
C SER A 304 27.82 13.58 -9.94
N GLN A 305 28.53 14.44 -10.68
CA GLN A 305 28.06 15.20 -11.83
C GLN A 305 26.84 14.55 -12.49
N ILE A 306 25.73 15.28 -12.56
CA ILE A 306 24.57 14.91 -13.38
C ILE A 306 25.05 14.89 -14.84
N MET A 307 25.40 13.69 -15.32
CA MET A 307 25.61 13.46 -16.75
C MET A 307 24.27 13.62 -17.44
N THR A 308 24.19 14.61 -18.32
CA THR A 308 23.12 14.73 -19.30
C THR A 308 23.04 13.44 -20.11
N ILE A 309 21.93 12.70 -19.97
CA ILE A 309 21.60 11.54 -20.82
C ILE A 309 21.40 12.08 -22.25
N GLN A 310 22.48 12.12 -23.02
CA GLN A 310 22.46 12.23 -24.45
C GLN A 310 22.73 10.83 -24.99
N ASP A 311 21.76 10.36 -25.78
CA ASP A 311 21.76 9.17 -26.63
C ASP A 311 21.20 7.88 -26.00
N TRP A 312 20.10 7.39 -26.58
CA TRP A 312 19.68 6.00 -26.43
C TRP A 312 20.83 5.12 -26.93
N PRO A 313 21.11 3.98 -26.29
CA PRO A 313 22.14 3.06 -26.77
C PRO A 313 21.86 2.64 -28.22
N GLU A 314 22.91 2.45 -29.02
CA GLU A 314 22.81 1.98 -30.41
C GLU A 314 21.90 0.75 -30.49
N GLY A 315 20.80 0.85 -31.26
CA GLY A 315 19.81 -0.22 -31.44
C GLY A 315 18.45 0.00 -30.78
N VAL A 316 18.29 0.99 -29.88
CA VAL A 316 16.99 1.32 -29.26
C VAL A 316 16.44 2.61 -29.86
N THR A 317 15.30 2.51 -30.56
CA THR A 317 14.69 3.64 -31.26
C THR A 317 13.51 4.21 -30.48
N ASN A 318 13.43 5.54 -30.37
CA ASN A 318 12.21 6.19 -29.92
C ASN A 318 11.14 6.13 -31.02
N ASP A 319 10.32 5.09 -30.98
CA ASP A 319 9.36 4.71 -32.02
C ASP A 319 7.89 4.88 -31.59
N HIS A 320 7.65 5.57 -30.48
CA HIS A 320 6.30 5.90 -30.02
C HIS A 320 6.17 7.38 -29.63
N LEU A 321 4.92 7.82 -29.49
CA LEU A 321 4.56 9.19 -29.16
C LEU A 321 3.26 9.21 -28.36
N ILE A 322 3.24 10.01 -27.31
CA ILE A 322 2.08 10.36 -26.51
C ILE A 322 1.64 11.76 -26.96
N ILE A 323 0.41 11.89 -27.41
CA ILE A 323 -0.18 13.19 -27.74
C ILE A 323 -1.29 13.44 -26.72
N TRP A 324 -1.27 14.58 -26.04
CA TRP A 324 -2.33 15.00 -25.15
C TRP A 324 -2.95 16.30 -25.66
N VAL A 325 -4.23 16.23 -26.02
CA VAL A 325 -4.99 17.36 -26.54
C VAL A 325 -6.16 17.73 -25.62
N ASP A 326 -6.12 18.93 -25.06
CA ASP A 326 -7.19 19.50 -24.26
C ASP A 326 -7.22 21.04 -24.40
N THR A 327 -8.41 21.64 -24.41
CA THR A 327 -8.57 23.09 -24.60
C THR A 327 -7.91 23.91 -23.49
N PHE A 328 -7.84 23.37 -22.28
CA PHE A 328 -7.32 24.04 -21.09
C PHE A 328 -5.91 23.58 -20.69
N ILE A 329 -5.26 22.74 -21.51
CA ILE A 329 -3.92 22.25 -21.22
C ILE A 329 -2.89 23.38 -21.31
N GLY A 330 -2.12 23.53 -20.24
CA GLY A 330 -1.13 24.61 -20.13
C GLY A 330 -1.71 25.97 -19.73
N GLU A 331 -2.93 26.03 -19.20
CA GLU A 331 -3.35 27.18 -18.40
C GLU A 331 -2.91 26.99 -16.93
N ASN A 332 -2.58 28.09 -16.26
CA ASN A 332 -2.23 28.05 -14.84
C ASN A 332 -3.47 27.68 -14.02
N ASN A 333 -3.32 26.79 -13.04
CA ASN A 333 -4.40 26.30 -12.17
C ASN A 333 -5.50 25.46 -12.85
N THR A 334 -5.33 25.05 -14.12
CA THR A 334 -6.17 24.04 -14.75
C THR A 334 -5.47 22.69 -14.75
N CYS A 335 -6.26 21.61 -14.70
CA CYS A 335 -5.75 20.23 -14.67
C CYS A 335 -4.74 19.97 -13.53
N ILE A 336 -4.82 20.67 -12.40
CA ILE A 336 -3.81 20.62 -11.30
C ILE A 336 -3.60 19.18 -10.82
N GLU A 337 -4.69 18.47 -10.49
CA GLU A 337 -4.62 17.08 -10.02
C GLU A 337 -3.98 16.14 -11.06
N PHE A 338 -4.18 16.46 -12.34
CA PHE A 338 -3.63 15.71 -13.47
C PHE A 338 -2.15 16.02 -13.69
N LYS A 339 -1.75 17.28 -13.58
CA LYS A 339 -0.34 17.72 -13.60
C LYS A 339 0.42 17.16 -12.40
N ASP A 340 -0.20 17.13 -11.23
CA ASP A 340 0.36 16.52 -10.01
C ASP A 340 0.50 14.99 -10.16
N ALA A 341 -0.49 14.30 -10.74
CA ALA A 341 -0.41 12.87 -11.03
C ALA A 341 0.70 12.55 -12.04
N LEU A 342 0.83 13.37 -13.10
CA LEU A 342 1.92 13.27 -14.07
C LEU A 342 3.27 13.47 -13.38
N ALA A 343 3.41 14.52 -12.55
CA ALA A 343 4.62 14.83 -11.77
C ALA A 343 5.09 13.65 -10.94
N ASN A 344 4.16 13.04 -10.23
CA ASN A 344 4.42 11.91 -9.35
C ASN A 344 4.77 10.64 -10.15
N ALA A 345 4.12 10.42 -11.30
CA ALA A 345 4.41 9.26 -12.16
C ALA A 345 5.83 9.31 -12.77
N ILE A 346 6.41 10.51 -12.89
CA ILE A 346 7.71 10.74 -13.55
C ILE A 346 8.78 11.35 -12.63
N ASN A 347 8.54 11.39 -11.31
CA ASN A 347 9.45 11.95 -10.30
C ASN A 347 9.93 13.39 -10.61
N LEU A 348 9.03 14.28 -11.05
CA LEU A 348 9.34 15.70 -11.24
C LEU A 348 8.81 16.59 -10.12
N ILE A 349 9.48 17.73 -9.90
CA ILE A 349 9.07 18.74 -8.94
C ILE A 349 7.91 19.56 -9.54
N LYS A 350 6.86 19.78 -8.74
CA LYS A 350 5.61 20.46 -9.12
C LYS A 350 5.80 21.79 -9.87
N ASP A 351 6.78 22.60 -9.47
CA ASP A 351 7.03 23.93 -10.04
C ASP A 351 7.70 23.93 -11.43
N GLU A 352 8.21 22.78 -11.88
CA GLU A 352 8.75 22.62 -13.24
C GLU A 352 7.63 22.35 -14.24
N ILE A 353 6.64 21.53 -13.91
CA ILE A 353 5.62 21.06 -14.86
C ILE A 353 4.76 22.18 -15.44
N ASP A 354 4.40 23.18 -14.65
CA ASP A 354 3.64 24.32 -15.17
C ASP A 354 4.46 25.15 -16.18
N ARG A 355 5.76 25.39 -15.91
CA ARG A 355 6.64 26.07 -16.89
C ARG A 355 6.86 25.22 -18.14
N LEU A 356 7.01 23.92 -17.96
CA LEU A 356 7.28 22.96 -19.03
C LEU A 356 6.06 22.75 -19.95
N ILE A 357 4.84 22.69 -19.42
CA ILE A 357 3.60 22.61 -20.23
C ILE A 357 3.30 23.96 -20.90
N VAL A 358 3.54 25.09 -20.23
CA VAL A 358 3.27 26.43 -20.79
C VAL A 358 4.26 26.80 -21.90
N ASN A 359 5.54 26.45 -21.76
CA ASN A 359 6.58 26.75 -22.74
C ASN A 359 6.78 25.65 -23.79
N ASN A 360 6.05 24.52 -23.71
CA ASN A 360 6.32 23.32 -24.52
C ASN A 360 7.74 22.73 -24.28
N GLU A 361 8.28 22.87 -23.07
CA GLU A 361 9.68 22.57 -22.72
C GLU A 361 9.86 21.34 -21.82
N ILE A 362 8.88 20.43 -21.70
CA ILE A 362 8.95 19.23 -20.82
C ILE A 362 10.22 18.39 -21.03
N TYR A 363 11.16 18.54 -20.09
CA TYR A 363 12.34 17.70 -19.90
C TYR A 363 12.40 17.32 -18.42
N PRO A 364 12.48 16.01 -18.04
CA PRO A 364 13.16 14.91 -18.70
C PRO A 364 12.26 13.71 -19.12
N LEU A 365 11.02 13.95 -19.57
CA LEU A 365 10.30 13.05 -20.50
C LEU A 365 10.78 13.36 -21.94
N ARG A 366 12.04 13.05 -22.24
CA ARG A 366 12.86 13.81 -23.21
C ARG A 366 12.48 13.73 -24.71
N ARG A 367 11.34 13.18 -25.16
CA ARG A 367 10.90 13.21 -26.59
C ARG A 367 9.49 12.69 -26.91
N GLU A 368 8.73 12.19 -25.95
CA GLU A 368 7.54 11.36 -26.23
C GLU A 368 6.20 12.02 -25.91
N LEU A 369 6.12 13.09 -25.12
CA LEU A 369 4.83 13.74 -24.81
C LEU A 369 4.69 15.08 -25.54
N ILE A 370 3.62 15.22 -26.33
CA ILE A 370 3.25 16.46 -27.01
C ILE A 370 1.90 16.95 -26.48
N THR A 371 1.83 18.19 -26.03
CA THR A 371 0.59 18.82 -25.56
C THR A 371 0.04 19.80 -26.59
N LEU A 372 -1.25 19.70 -26.92
CA LEU A 372 -1.91 20.48 -27.99
C LEU A 372 -3.25 21.02 -27.48
N ARG A 373 -3.75 22.12 -28.06
CA ARG A 373 -4.99 22.77 -27.59
C ARG A 373 -6.15 22.60 -28.54
N THR A 374 -5.88 22.27 -29.81
CA THR A 374 -6.89 22.16 -30.85
C THR A 374 -6.90 20.79 -31.54
N ILE A 375 -8.04 20.45 -32.15
CA ILE A 375 -8.20 19.21 -32.92
C ILE A 375 -7.31 19.24 -34.17
N GLU A 376 -7.22 20.39 -34.83
CA GLU A 376 -6.47 20.57 -36.07
C GLU A 376 -4.96 20.37 -35.85
N GLU A 377 -4.40 20.97 -34.79
CA GLU A 377 -3.00 20.72 -34.39
C GLU A 377 -2.77 19.23 -34.10
N CYS A 378 -3.72 18.56 -33.42
CA CYS A 378 -3.61 17.14 -33.12
C CYS A 378 -3.55 16.28 -34.39
N LEU A 379 -4.39 16.59 -35.39
CA LEU A 379 -4.42 15.83 -36.63
C LEU A 379 -3.15 16.04 -37.46
N GLU A 380 -2.64 17.27 -37.53
CA GLU A 380 -1.36 17.58 -38.18
C GLU A 380 -0.19 16.85 -37.51
N MET A 381 -0.15 16.84 -36.18
CA MET A 381 0.91 16.17 -35.44
C MET A 381 0.90 14.64 -35.59
N ILE A 382 -0.29 14.04 -35.67
CA ILE A 382 -0.45 12.61 -36.00
C ILE A 382 0.04 12.34 -37.43
N ASP A 383 -0.28 13.24 -38.38
CA ASP A 383 0.09 13.09 -39.78
C ASP A 383 1.62 13.14 -40.00
N ILE A 384 2.29 14.04 -39.28
CA ILE A 384 3.76 14.20 -39.33
C ILE A 384 4.49 12.99 -38.72
N ASN A 385 3.88 12.31 -37.73
CA ASN A 385 4.50 11.20 -37.00
C ASN A 385 3.85 9.83 -37.34
N ARG A 386 3.44 9.63 -38.60
CA ARG A 386 2.84 8.36 -39.07
C ARG A 386 3.74 7.13 -38.92
N ASP A 387 5.05 7.34 -38.82
CA ASP A 387 6.08 6.32 -38.60
C ASP A 387 6.12 5.80 -37.16
N LYS A 388 5.48 6.49 -36.21
CA LYS A 388 5.49 6.15 -34.79
C LYS A 388 4.18 5.53 -34.34
N LYS A 389 4.26 4.77 -33.24
CA LYS A 389 3.09 4.30 -32.50
C LYS A 389 2.54 5.43 -31.62
N ILE A 390 1.27 5.80 -31.77
CA ILE A 390 0.69 6.96 -31.08
C ILE A 390 -0.29 6.54 -29.98
N PHE A 391 -0.09 7.09 -28.78
CA PHE A 391 -1.00 7.02 -27.63
C PHE A 391 -1.65 8.39 -27.42
N LEU A 392 -2.96 8.50 -27.62
CA LEU A 392 -3.67 9.79 -27.64
C LEU A 392 -4.49 9.99 -26.37
N ILE A 393 -4.28 11.09 -25.65
CA ILE A 393 -5.07 11.50 -24.48
C ILE A 393 -5.91 12.71 -24.87
N THR A 394 -7.22 12.71 -24.57
CA THR A 394 -8.07 13.88 -24.80
C THR A 394 -9.22 13.97 -23.79
N SER A 395 -9.85 15.15 -23.66
CA SER A 395 -11.07 15.29 -22.86
C SER A 395 -12.31 14.73 -23.55
N GLY A 396 -13.37 14.49 -22.77
CA GLY A 396 -14.65 14.04 -23.31
C GLY A 396 -15.24 14.97 -24.38
N SER A 397 -15.13 16.30 -24.22
CA SER A 397 -15.69 17.28 -25.15
C SER A 397 -14.97 17.28 -26.50
N LEU A 398 -13.64 17.23 -26.50
CA LEU A 398 -12.85 17.14 -27.74
C LEU A 398 -12.90 15.75 -28.35
N GLY A 399 -12.91 14.71 -27.50
CA GLY A 399 -12.97 13.30 -27.91
C GLY A 399 -14.15 12.99 -28.82
N LEU A 400 -15.33 13.53 -28.55
CA LEU A 400 -16.53 13.36 -29.39
C LEU A 400 -16.30 13.72 -30.87
N GLN A 401 -15.50 14.75 -31.13
CA GLN A 401 -15.20 15.22 -32.49
C GLN A 401 -13.90 14.62 -33.04
N LEU A 402 -12.90 14.43 -32.18
CA LEU A 402 -11.57 13.98 -32.58
C LEU A 402 -11.53 12.48 -32.90
N VAL A 403 -12.12 11.63 -32.06
CA VAL A 403 -12.00 10.16 -32.17
C VAL A 403 -12.52 9.63 -33.51
N PRO A 404 -13.69 10.03 -34.02
CA PRO A 404 -14.17 9.55 -35.32
C PRO A 404 -13.26 9.96 -36.49
N ARG A 405 -12.60 11.12 -36.39
CA ARG A 405 -11.65 11.61 -37.41
C ARG A 405 -10.33 10.82 -37.34
N VAL A 406 -9.89 10.47 -36.13
CA VAL A 406 -8.62 9.78 -35.90
C VAL A 406 -8.70 8.31 -36.29
N LEU A 407 -9.65 7.55 -35.73
CA LEU A 407 -9.67 6.09 -35.86
C LEU A 407 -9.90 5.60 -37.29
N ASN A 408 -10.61 6.38 -38.11
CA ASN A 408 -10.85 6.06 -39.51
C ASN A 408 -9.66 6.39 -40.44
N THR A 409 -8.75 7.26 -40.01
CA THR A 409 -7.74 7.87 -40.89
C THR A 409 -6.32 7.47 -40.52
N PHE A 410 -6.04 7.20 -39.24
CA PHE A 410 -4.68 7.05 -38.72
C PHE A 410 -4.49 5.71 -37.99
N PRO A 411 -4.07 4.65 -38.72
CA PRO A 411 -3.77 3.35 -38.13
C PRO A 411 -2.64 3.36 -37.10
N CYS A 412 -1.74 4.35 -37.19
CA CYS A 412 -0.62 4.56 -36.25
C CYS A 412 -1.09 4.89 -34.81
N VAL A 413 -2.34 5.33 -34.63
CA VAL A 413 -2.93 5.53 -33.30
C VAL A 413 -3.33 4.19 -32.71
N GLU A 414 -2.61 3.81 -31.66
CA GLU A 414 -2.76 2.55 -30.96
C GLU A 414 -3.95 2.57 -30.05
N LYS A 415 -3.96 3.54 -29.14
CA LYS A 415 -5.00 3.70 -28.12
C LYS A 415 -5.32 5.17 -27.91
N ILE A 416 -6.59 5.40 -27.60
CA ILE A 416 -7.14 6.70 -27.25
C ILE A 416 -7.69 6.62 -25.84
N TYR A 417 -7.30 7.58 -25.01
CA TYR A 417 -7.73 7.69 -23.63
C TYR A 417 -8.52 8.97 -23.44
N ILE A 418 -9.78 8.82 -23.03
CA ILE A 418 -10.67 9.93 -22.74
C ILE A 418 -10.66 10.19 -21.24
N PHE A 419 -10.26 11.39 -20.84
CA PHE A 419 -10.41 11.86 -19.47
C PHE A 419 -11.68 12.72 -19.33
N CYS A 420 -12.67 12.26 -18.57
CA CYS A 420 -13.91 12.98 -18.39
C CYS A 420 -14.60 12.67 -17.06
N GLY A 421 -15.12 13.70 -16.38
CA GLY A 421 -15.88 13.53 -15.13
C GLY A 421 -17.31 12.99 -15.31
N TYR A 422 -17.78 12.83 -16.55
CA TYR A 422 -19.13 12.36 -16.86
C TYR A 422 -19.14 11.19 -17.86
N ILE A 423 -18.46 10.10 -17.49
CA ILE A 423 -18.37 8.87 -18.30
C ILE A 423 -19.76 8.36 -18.73
N ARG A 424 -20.75 8.40 -17.83
CA ARG A 424 -22.10 7.87 -18.10
C ARG A 424 -22.76 8.50 -19.33
N GLY A 425 -22.50 9.78 -19.59
CA GLY A 425 -23.06 10.49 -20.76
C GLY A 425 -22.38 10.16 -22.08
N LEU A 426 -21.19 9.56 -22.05
CA LEU A 426 -20.37 9.29 -23.23
C LEU A 426 -20.26 7.78 -23.53
N VAL A 427 -20.72 6.91 -22.62
CA VAL A 427 -20.53 5.46 -22.73
C VAL A 427 -21.17 4.88 -24.00
N ASP A 428 -22.36 5.34 -24.37
CA ASP A 428 -23.08 4.81 -25.55
C ASP A 428 -22.31 5.11 -26.84
N TRP A 429 -21.74 6.30 -26.96
CA TRP A 429 -20.87 6.67 -28.08
C TRP A 429 -19.53 5.93 -28.05
N ALA A 430 -18.94 5.77 -26.86
CA ALA A 430 -17.67 5.08 -26.69
C ALA A 430 -17.73 3.58 -27.03
N MET A 431 -18.93 2.96 -26.91
CA MET A 431 -19.12 1.55 -27.24
C MET A 431 -18.78 1.21 -28.69
N ASP A 432 -18.91 2.16 -29.61
CA ASP A 432 -18.55 1.99 -31.03
C ASP A 432 -17.03 1.87 -31.27
N PHE A 433 -16.20 2.16 -30.25
CA PHE A 433 -14.74 2.26 -30.38
C PHE A 433 -13.96 1.45 -29.32
N THR A 434 -14.59 0.45 -28.71
CA THR A 434 -14.08 -0.27 -27.53
C THR A 434 -12.71 -0.93 -27.70
N ASP A 435 -12.31 -1.27 -28.93
CA ASP A 435 -11.01 -1.89 -29.20
C ASP A 435 -9.82 -0.93 -29.00
N LYS A 436 -10.05 0.37 -29.20
CA LYS A 436 -8.99 1.39 -29.16
C LYS A 436 -9.24 2.50 -28.16
N LEU A 437 -10.46 2.63 -27.63
CA LEU A 437 -10.85 3.73 -26.75
C LEU A 437 -11.06 3.25 -25.31
N LEU A 438 -10.44 3.96 -24.37
CA LEU A 438 -10.60 3.77 -22.92
C LEU A 438 -11.01 5.10 -22.27
N MET A 439 -11.88 5.05 -21.26
CA MET A 439 -12.36 6.25 -20.57
C MET A 439 -12.03 6.21 -19.07
N PHE A 440 -11.69 7.37 -18.51
CA PHE A 440 -11.27 7.54 -17.12
C PHE A 440 -11.86 8.83 -16.53
N ASP A 441 -12.28 8.75 -15.28
CA ASP A 441 -12.76 9.88 -14.46
C ASP A 441 -11.79 10.22 -13.33
N PHE A 442 -10.74 9.40 -13.13
CA PHE A 442 -9.65 9.65 -12.19
C PHE A 442 -8.29 9.77 -12.93
N PRO A 443 -7.49 10.81 -12.66
CA PRO A 443 -6.19 11.01 -13.33
C PRO A 443 -5.21 9.85 -13.12
N ASN A 444 -5.16 9.28 -11.91
CA ASN A 444 -4.25 8.18 -11.59
C ASN A 444 -4.55 6.94 -12.42
N ASP A 445 -5.83 6.61 -12.62
CA ASP A 445 -6.24 5.44 -13.39
C ASP A 445 -5.87 5.58 -14.86
N LEU A 446 -6.06 6.78 -15.42
CA LEU A 446 -5.62 7.12 -16.77
C LEU A 446 -4.12 6.94 -16.90
N PHE A 447 -3.33 7.62 -16.06
CA PHE A 447 -1.87 7.61 -16.21
C PHE A 447 -1.30 6.22 -16.03
N ALA A 448 -1.75 5.51 -15.01
CA ALA A 448 -1.25 4.18 -14.78
C ALA A 448 -1.61 3.25 -15.95
N ARG A 449 -2.77 3.43 -16.59
CA ARG A 449 -3.10 2.70 -17.82
C ARG A 449 -2.24 3.11 -19.01
N VAL A 450 -2.01 4.40 -19.25
CA VAL A 450 -1.15 4.89 -20.34
C VAL A 450 0.27 4.32 -20.19
N VAL A 451 0.85 4.47 -18.99
CA VAL A 451 2.19 3.95 -18.66
C VAL A 451 2.26 2.43 -18.85
N TYR A 452 1.20 1.72 -18.45
CA TYR A 452 1.12 0.28 -18.61
C TYR A 452 1.11 -0.13 -20.09
N ASP A 453 0.26 0.52 -20.89
CA ASP A 453 0.09 0.19 -22.29
C ASP A 453 1.38 0.50 -23.08
N ILE A 454 2.15 1.53 -22.70
CA ILE A 454 3.50 1.78 -23.23
C ILE A 454 4.48 0.68 -22.79
N GLY A 455 4.45 0.28 -21.51
CA GLY A 455 5.26 -0.84 -21.02
C GLY A 455 4.99 -2.14 -21.78
N MET A 456 3.73 -2.43 -22.09
CA MET A 456 3.35 -3.60 -22.90
C MET A 456 3.78 -3.48 -24.36
N TYR A 457 3.75 -2.27 -24.93
CA TYR A 457 4.32 -2.02 -26.24
C TYR A 457 5.83 -2.31 -26.26
N TYR A 458 6.58 -1.92 -25.23
CA TYR A 458 7.99 -2.30 -25.09
C TYR A 458 8.20 -3.80 -24.95
N MET A 459 7.30 -4.52 -24.27
CA MET A 459 7.34 -5.98 -24.24
C MET A 459 7.20 -6.59 -25.65
N GLU A 460 6.27 -6.09 -26.45
CA GLU A 460 6.09 -6.53 -27.84
C GLU A 460 7.34 -6.24 -28.68
N ARG A 461 7.93 -5.06 -28.54
CA ARG A 461 9.19 -4.70 -29.21
C ARG A 461 10.33 -5.63 -28.81
N ALA A 462 10.47 -5.92 -27.51
CA ALA A 462 11.48 -6.85 -27.02
C ALA A 462 11.35 -8.24 -27.65
N ILE A 463 10.13 -8.77 -27.74
CA ILE A 463 9.86 -10.07 -28.37
C ILE A 463 10.26 -10.04 -29.85
N ASN A 464 9.95 -8.96 -30.56
CA ASN A 464 10.33 -8.81 -31.97
C ASN A 464 11.86 -8.76 -32.17
N PHE A 465 12.59 -8.03 -31.33
CA PHE A 465 14.05 -8.00 -31.37
C PHE A 465 14.67 -9.35 -30.99
N SER A 466 14.12 -10.03 -29.98
CA SER A 466 14.53 -11.38 -29.59
C SER A 466 14.39 -12.38 -30.75
N ASN A 467 13.26 -12.34 -31.46
CA ASN A 467 13.03 -13.18 -32.65
C ASN A 467 14.00 -12.89 -33.81
N SER A 468 14.52 -11.66 -33.89
CA SER A 468 15.55 -11.24 -34.86
C SER A 468 16.99 -11.52 -34.40
N ASN A 469 17.19 -12.16 -33.24
CA ASN A 469 18.48 -12.37 -32.58
C ASN A 469 19.20 -11.07 -32.16
N GLU A 470 18.45 -9.98 -31.96
CA GLU A 470 18.95 -8.69 -31.48
C GLU A 470 18.79 -8.59 -29.95
N HIS A 471 19.46 -9.50 -29.23
CA HIS A 471 19.28 -9.74 -27.79
C HIS A 471 19.58 -8.52 -26.91
N ILE A 472 20.53 -7.66 -27.31
CA ILE A 472 20.86 -6.43 -26.56
C ILE A 472 19.67 -5.45 -26.61
N SER A 473 19.12 -5.19 -27.80
CA SER A 473 17.94 -4.34 -27.98
C SER A 473 16.73 -4.92 -27.24
N ALA A 474 16.52 -6.24 -27.35
CA ALA A 474 15.46 -6.94 -26.62
C ALA A 474 15.58 -6.72 -25.10
N LEU A 475 16.80 -6.86 -24.55
CA LEU A 475 17.07 -6.67 -23.14
C LEU A 475 16.81 -5.22 -22.68
N TYR A 476 17.18 -4.21 -23.47
CA TYR A 476 16.83 -2.82 -23.18
C TYR A 476 15.31 -2.62 -23.09
N TYR A 477 14.55 -3.07 -24.09
CA TYR A 477 13.10 -2.94 -24.09
C TYR A 477 12.44 -3.70 -22.93
N LEU A 478 12.96 -4.88 -22.54
CA LEU A 478 12.46 -5.61 -21.37
C LEU A 478 12.70 -4.85 -20.07
N TYR A 479 13.88 -4.23 -19.91
CA TYR A 479 14.16 -3.42 -18.74
C TYR A 479 13.29 -2.16 -18.69
N TYR A 480 13.09 -1.46 -19.82
CA TYR A 480 12.16 -0.34 -19.87
C TYR A 480 10.71 -0.76 -19.59
N CYS A 481 10.26 -1.88 -20.17
CA CYS A 481 8.97 -2.50 -19.88
C CYS A 481 8.81 -2.74 -18.37
N LYS A 482 9.79 -3.42 -17.75
CA LYS A 482 9.78 -3.69 -16.31
C LYS A 482 9.69 -2.42 -15.49
N THR A 483 10.48 -1.39 -15.83
CA THR A 483 10.44 -0.10 -15.14
C THR A 483 9.07 0.56 -15.25
N LEU A 484 8.47 0.62 -16.44
CA LEU A 484 7.15 1.22 -16.63
C LEU A 484 6.04 0.42 -15.94
N VAL A 485 6.04 -0.91 -16.05
CA VAL A 485 5.05 -1.77 -15.37
C VAL A 485 5.19 -1.67 -13.85
N MET A 486 6.42 -1.60 -13.32
CA MET A 486 6.65 -1.32 -11.89
C MET A 486 6.10 0.04 -11.48
N ARG A 487 6.29 1.08 -12.28
CA ARG A 487 5.70 2.41 -12.03
C ARG A 487 4.17 2.38 -12.10
N THR A 488 3.57 1.65 -13.03
CA THR A 488 2.12 1.40 -13.05
C THR A 488 1.64 0.73 -11.77
N ILE A 489 2.33 -0.31 -11.30
CA ILE A 489 2.00 -1.01 -10.03
C ILE A 489 2.11 -0.04 -8.85
N HIS A 490 3.03 0.92 -8.91
CA HIS A 490 3.14 2.00 -7.93
C HIS A 490 1.98 2.99 -7.95
N ILE A 491 1.52 3.40 -9.14
CA ILE A 491 0.43 4.39 -9.29
C ILE A 491 -0.93 3.73 -9.00
N PHE A 492 -1.17 2.53 -9.51
CA PHE A 492 -2.35 1.75 -9.20
C PHE A 492 -2.17 1.07 -7.85
N HIS A 493 -2.66 1.71 -6.78
CA HIS A 493 -2.76 1.03 -5.51
C HIS A 493 -3.61 -0.26 -5.60
N SER A 494 -4.48 -0.52 -6.60
CA SER A 494 -5.62 -1.46 -6.48
C SER A 494 -5.86 -2.55 -7.56
N TYR A 495 -5.02 -2.80 -8.57
CA TYR A 495 -5.26 -3.90 -9.53
C TYR A 495 -4.18 -5.00 -9.53
N LEU A 496 -4.63 -6.24 -9.31
CA LEU A 496 -3.84 -7.43 -8.99
C LEU A 496 -3.56 -8.35 -10.20
N TRP A 497 -3.66 -7.82 -11.42
CA TRP A 497 -3.58 -8.62 -12.65
C TRP A 497 -2.20 -8.55 -13.31
N PHE A 498 -1.31 -7.68 -12.85
CA PHE A 498 0.03 -7.51 -13.41
C PHE A 498 1.00 -8.46 -12.72
N SER A 499 1.21 -9.62 -13.32
CA SER A 499 2.33 -10.49 -12.94
C SER A 499 3.59 -9.96 -13.62
N LEU A 500 4.63 -9.67 -12.83
CA LEU A 500 5.98 -9.41 -13.37
C LEU A 500 6.67 -10.71 -13.78
N THR A 501 6.15 -11.87 -13.36
CA THR A 501 6.75 -13.18 -13.62
C THR A 501 7.06 -13.40 -15.10
N PRO A 502 6.17 -13.10 -16.06
CA PRO A 502 6.51 -13.21 -17.48
C PRO A 502 7.68 -12.30 -17.86
N ILE A 503 7.70 -11.04 -17.42
CA ILE A 503 8.76 -10.07 -17.75
C ILE A 503 10.11 -10.52 -17.17
N ASP A 504 10.12 -10.99 -15.92
CA ASP A 504 11.33 -11.49 -15.27
C ASP A 504 11.86 -12.78 -15.92
N GLU A 505 10.98 -13.67 -16.37
CA GLU A 505 11.33 -14.87 -17.13
C GLU A 505 11.97 -14.50 -18.48
N TYR A 506 11.40 -13.55 -19.21
CA TYR A 506 11.98 -13.06 -20.47
C TYR A 506 13.34 -12.38 -20.25
N ILE A 507 13.49 -11.57 -19.18
CA ILE A 507 14.79 -10.96 -18.85
C ILE A 507 15.82 -12.05 -18.55
N ALA A 508 15.48 -13.03 -17.70
CA ALA A 508 16.40 -14.11 -17.37
C ALA A 508 16.81 -14.94 -18.60
N MET A 509 15.88 -15.16 -19.52
CA MET A 509 16.14 -15.82 -20.80
C MET A 509 17.15 -15.02 -21.64
N GLU A 510 16.89 -13.73 -21.89
CA GLU A 510 17.79 -12.88 -22.69
C GLU A 510 19.17 -12.70 -22.05
N GLU A 511 19.23 -12.56 -20.72
CA GLU A 511 20.50 -12.46 -19.98
C GLU A 511 21.35 -13.72 -20.11
N SER A 512 20.72 -14.90 -20.24
CA SER A 512 21.45 -16.16 -20.43
C SER A 512 22.13 -16.28 -21.79
N LEU A 513 21.67 -15.49 -22.78
CA LEU A 513 22.18 -15.47 -24.15
C LEU A 513 23.33 -14.45 -24.33
N LEU A 514 23.61 -13.61 -23.33
CA LEU A 514 24.57 -12.51 -23.42
C LEU A 514 25.75 -12.66 -22.44
N PRO A 515 26.94 -12.13 -22.78
CA PRO A 515 28.06 -12.01 -21.85
C PRO A 515 27.69 -11.19 -20.60
N LYS A 516 28.21 -11.59 -19.43
CA LYS A 516 27.88 -10.96 -18.13
C LYS A 516 28.19 -9.47 -18.06
N ASP A 517 29.26 -9.04 -18.71
CA ASP A 517 29.69 -7.65 -18.82
C ASP A 517 28.69 -6.80 -19.63
N MET A 518 28.14 -7.35 -20.72
CA MET A 518 27.09 -6.69 -21.50
C MET A 518 25.79 -6.57 -20.70
N VAL A 519 25.40 -7.63 -19.98
CA VAL A 519 24.22 -7.59 -19.10
C VAL A 519 24.39 -6.53 -18.01
N GLN A 520 25.56 -6.44 -17.39
CA GLN A 520 25.85 -5.41 -16.38
C GLN A 520 25.81 -4.00 -16.97
N HIS A 521 26.31 -3.81 -18.19
CA HIS A 521 26.24 -2.53 -18.90
C HIS A 521 24.79 -2.10 -19.15
N VAL A 522 23.95 -2.99 -19.68
CA VAL A 522 22.51 -2.69 -19.92
C VAL A 522 21.80 -2.36 -18.59
N ARG A 523 22.03 -3.14 -17.53
CA ARG A 523 21.45 -2.89 -16.20
C ARG A 523 21.84 -1.51 -15.66
N HIS A 524 23.10 -1.13 -15.80
CA HIS A 524 23.59 0.16 -15.32
C HIS A 524 22.94 1.33 -16.07
N ASN A 525 22.83 1.24 -17.40
CA ASN A 525 22.24 2.31 -18.21
C ASN A 525 20.74 2.52 -17.95
N VAL A 526 19.97 1.46 -17.67
CA VAL A 526 18.53 1.58 -17.40
C VAL A 526 18.23 2.01 -15.96
N GLN A 527 19.13 1.76 -14.99
CA GLN A 527 18.95 2.23 -13.60
C GLN A 527 18.94 3.76 -13.45
N HIS A 528 19.40 4.49 -14.46
CA HIS A 528 19.44 5.95 -14.48
C HIS A 528 18.26 6.60 -15.23
N VAL A 529 17.25 5.83 -15.66
CA VAL A 529 16.02 6.27 -16.36
C VAL A 529 14.79 6.06 -15.48
#